data_AF-A0A535KGY1-F1
#
_entry.id   AF-A0A535KGY1-F1
#
_cell.length_a   1.000
_cell.length_b   1.000
_cell.length_c   1.000
_cell.angle_alpha   90.00
_cell.angle_beta   90.00
_cell.angle_gamma   90.00
#
_symmetry.space_group_name_H-M   'P 1'
#
loop_
_entity.id
_entity.type
_entity.pdbx_description
1 polymer ?
#
loop_
_entity_poly.entity_id
_entity_poly.type
_entity_poly.pdbx_seq_one_letter_code
_entity_poly.pdbx_strand_id
1 'polypeptide(L)'
;MSEPEEELELQALQRQLDDAFETTRPRTGFEDELWLRMQSSRPAPSRLRDAFAGFFQVIREVPAVPAGAVAVLLVVLIGVGTVALSGLGRHGGGANSSTAGGANLSAPDAGQLYAGNFGRVPTPMFNNGAKSSTSAQPTAVQGASGYSGPVQLTWTGKFDLTISTAPVFRYREPSTNESDQFASALGAVLRTRPAGFLGSYQASDYTLKVRGTVQSPPSSPAYFIFSSLSMPPVEAAGATPQDLADIFLAQHSLQPQWSYTVAVDSSSDPVKVRYQRQFQAPGYGAAYLVDVNGERYGLEVDLSANRPVLASGLLPVSIDGADYKIVSSDDAIHAALAFSSPAQPAAATPIPSVQLNQAELVYVLVPAGNHSFYEPAFMFSGKLQVNGQTYVKRILVPAIDPSQRTP
;
A
#
# COMPACT_ATOMS: atom_id res chain seq x y z
N MET A 1 -55.57 -34.50 -5.78
CA MET A 1 -55.52 -33.39 -6.78
C MET A 1 -54.88 -32.20 -6.08
N SER A 2 -53.55 -32.09 -6.18
CA SER A 2 -52.73 -31.02 -5.60
C SER A 2 -51.32 -31.08 -6.20
N GLU A 3 -51.23 -31.24 -7.52
CA GLU A 3 -49.96 -31.31 -8.26
C GLU A 3 -49.63 -30.06 -9.12
N PRO A 4 -50.58 -29.20 -9.56
CA PRO A 4 -50.22 -28.09 -10.45
C PRO A 4 -49.64 -26.87 -9.75
N GLU A 5 -49.84 -26.71 -8.43
CA GLU A 5 -49.35 -25.55 -7.68
C GLU A 5 -47.87 -25.69 -7.28
N GLU A 6 -47.41 -26.91 -6.93
CA GLU A 6 -46.01 -27.18 -6.61
C GLU A 6 -45.09 -27.02 -7.83
N GLU A 7 -45.54 -27.40 -9.03
CA GLU A 7 -44.76 -27.19 -10.26
C GLU A 7 -44.61 -25.70 -10.62
N LEU A 8 -45.63 -24.89 -10.35
CA LEU A 8 -45.59 -23.44 -10.57
C LEU A 8 -44.65 -22.75 -9.57
N GLU A 9 -44.66 -23.17 -8.31
CA GLU A 9 -43.73 -22.66 -7.29
C GLU A 9 -42.29 -23.06 -7.58
N LEU A 10 -42.05 -24.30 -8.04
CA LEU A 10 -40.72 -24.74 -8.45
C LEU A 10 -40.19 -23.99 -9.67
N GLN A 11 -41.04 -23.72 -10.67
CA GLN A 11 -40.64 -22.88 -11.81
C GLN A 11 -40.35 -21.43 -11.43
N ALA A 12 -41.11 -20.85 -10.49
CA ALA A 12 -40.87 -19.51 -10.00
C ALA A 12 -39.54 -19.43 -9.23
N LEU A 13 -39.25 -20.41 -8.38
CA LEU A 13 -37.97 -20.52 -7.66
C LEU A 13 -36.79 -20.68 -8.62
N GLN A 14 -36.95 -21.48 -9.66
CA GLN A 14 -35.90 -21.73 -10.64
C GLN A 14 -35.58 -20.46 -11.45
N ARG A 15 -36.61 -19.67 -11.80
CA ARG A 15 -36.44 -18.38 -12.46
C ARG A 15 -35.78 -17.34 -11.56
N GLN A 16 -36.12 -17.34 -10.27
CA GLN A 16 -35.53 -16.43 -9.28
C GLN A 16 -34.07 -16.79 -8.98
N LEU A 17 -33.72 -18.08 -9.01
CA LEU A 17 -32.35 -18.55 -8.92
C LEU A 17 -31.55 -18.17 -10.17
N ASP A 18 -32.09 -18.36 -11.37
CA ASP A 18 -31.41 -17.97 -12.61
C ASP A 18 -31.17 -16.45 -12.67
N ASP A 19 -32.13 -15.61 -12.27
CA ASP A 19 -31.95 -14.15 -12.17
C ASP A 19 -30.89 -13.76 -11.12
N ALA A 20 -30.85 -14.48 -9.99
CA ALA A 20 -29.83 -14.29 -8.97
C ALA A 20 -28.44 -14.71 -9.48
N PHE A 21 -28.32 -15.77 -10.27
CA PHE A 21 -27.04 -16.20 -10.84
C PHE A 21 -26.60 -15.34 -12.03
N GLU A 22 -27.52 -14.75 -12.80
CA GLU A 22 -27.19 -13.83 -13.89
C GLU A 22 -26.66 -12.49 -13.37
N THR A 23 -27.17 -12.02 -12.22
CA THR A 23 -26.69 -10.82 -11.51
C THR A 23 -25.43 -11.03 -10.68
N THR A 24 -25.05 -12.28 -10.41
CA THR A 24 -23.82 -12.64 -9.66
C THR A 24 -22.69 -13.12 -10.57
N ARG A 25 -22.75 -12.83 -11.88
CA ARG A 25 -21.59 -13.06 -12.74
C ARG A 25 -20.41 -12.23 -12.23
N PRO A 26 -19.24 -12.84 -11.95
CA PRO A 26 -18.05 -12.11 -11.55
C PRO A 26 -17.73 -11.02 -12.57
N ARG A 27 -17.39 -9.81 -12.10
CA ARG A 27 -16.90 -8.74 -12.98
C ARG A 27 -15.68 -9.25 -13.75
N THR A 28 -15.58 -8.92 -15.03
CA THR A 28 -14.38 -9.21 -15.84
C THR A 28 -13.15 -8.61 -15.16
N GLY A 29 -12.18 -9.46 -14.78
CA GLY A 29 -10.99 -9.08 -14.01
C GLY A 29 -11.05 -9.35 -12.49
N PHE A 30 -12.21 -9.77 -11.96
CA PHE A 30 -12.33 -10.21 -10.57
C PHE A 30 -11.42 -11.40 -10.26
N GLU A 31 -11.25 -12.32 -11.21
CA GLU A 31 -10.37 -13.47 -11.06
C GLU A 31 -8.90 -13.06 -10.88
N ASP A 32 -8.41 -12.05 -11.59
CA ASP A 32 -7.04 -11.53 -11.45
C ASP A 32 -6.84 -10.77 -10.13
N GLU A 33 -7.84 -10.01 -9.69
CA GLU A 33 -7.83 -9.37 -8.37
C GLU A 33 -7.89 -10.39 -7.23
N LEU A 34 -8.68 -11.45 -7.40
CA LEU A 34 -8.74 -12.58 -6.47
C LEU A 34 -7.44 -13.37 -6.51
N TRP A 35 -6.78 -13.45 -7.66
CA TRP A 35 -5.46 -14.08 -7.82
C TRP A 35 -4.36 -13.28 -7.13
N LEU A 36 -4.33 -11.95 -7.30
CA LEU A 36 -3.44 -11.03 -6.57
C LEU A 36 -3.71 -11.07 -5.05
N ARG A 37 -4.97 -11.15 -4.64
CA ARG A 37 -5.37 -11.24 -3.23
C ARG A 37 -5.10 -12.63 -2.63
N MET A 38 -5.18 -13.70 -3.42
CA MET A 38 -4.75 -15.04 -3.03
C MET A 38 -3.21 -15.15 -2.97
N GLN A 39 -2.48 -14.45 -3.85
CA GLN A 39 -1.03 -14.36 -3.78
C GLN A 39 -0.53 -13.49 -2.62
N SER A 40 -1.34 -12.58 -2.08
CA SER A 40 -0.97 -11.84 -0.87
C SER A 40 -1.37 -12.56 0.44
N SER A 41 -2.23 -13.57 0.39
CA SER A 41 -2.81 -14.22 1.59
C SER A 41 -2.60 -15.75 1.75
N ARG A 42 -1.95 -16.45 0.80
CA ARG A 42 -1.73 -17.91 0.90
C ARG A 42 -0.47 -18.31 1.70
N PRO A 43 -0.58 -19.27 2.66
CA PRO A 43 0.54 -19.96 3.30
C PRO A 43 1.40 -20.76 2.32
N ALA A 44 2.67 -20.95 2.68
CA ALA A 44 3.80 -21.29 1.79
C ALA A 44 3.77 -22.61 0.96
N PRO A 45 3.11 -23.73 1.33
CA PRO A 45 3.44 -24.99 0.66
C PRO A 45 2.82 -25.19 -0.73
N SER A 46 1.94 -24.31 -1.21
CA SER A 46 1.30 -24.46 -2.55
C SER A 46 1.95 -23.64 -3.67
N ARG A 47 2.89 -22.72 -3.38
CA ARG A 47 3.51 -21.86 -4.42
C ARG A 47 4.59 -22.55 -5.26
N LEU A 48 5.12 -23.68 -4.76
CA LEU A 48 6.10 -24.48 -5.48
C LEU A 48 5.47 -25.36 -6.57
N ARG A 49 4.14 -25.53 -6.60
CA ARG A 49 3.47 -26.39 -7.60
C ARG A 49 2.98 -25.62 -8.84
N ASP A 50 2.51 -24.39 -8.67
CA ASP A 50 2.00 -23.59 -9.80
C ASP A 50 3.11 -22.92 -10.62
N ALA A 51 4.29 -22.68 -10.03
CA ALA A 51 5.48 -22.24 -10.77
C ALA A 51 6.00 -23.31 -11.76
N PHE A 52 5.66 -24.59 -11.55
CA PHE A 52 6.00 -25.68 -12.45
C PHE A 52 4.88 -26.00 -13.47
N ALA A 53 3.61 -25.66 -13.18
CA ALA A 53 2.50 -25.90 -14.11
C ALA A 53 2.50 -24.95 -15.32
N GLY A 54 2.96 -23.71 -15.14
CA GLY A 54 3.17 -22.75 -16.25
C GLY A 54 4.39 -23.03 -17.13
N PHE A 55 5.27 -23.97 -16.73
CA PHE A 55 6.53 -24.27 -17.42
C PHE A 55 6.41 -25.40 -18.46
N PHE A 56 5.33 -26.22 -18.44
CA PHE A 56 5.20 -27.41 -19.29
C PHE A 56 4.16 -27.35 -20.42
N GLN A 57 3.59 -26.18 -20.76
CA GLN A 57 2.66 -26.05 -21.92
C GLN A 57 3.22 -25.35 -23.16
N VAL A 58 4.54 -25.10 -23.27
CA VAL A 58 5.13 -24.44 -24.46
C VAL A 58 6.22 -25.28 -25.14
N ILE A 59 6.09 -26.61 -25.16
CA ILE A 59 6.92 -27.47 -26.02
C ILE A 59 6.03 -28.34 -26.91
N ARG A 60 5.64 -27.78 -28.07
CA ARG A 60 5.19 -28.39 -29.35
C ARG A 60 4.65 -27.23 -30.21
N GLU A 61 5.07 -26.91 -31.42
CA GLU A 61 5.94 -27.48 -32.43
C GLU A 61 6.65 -26.30 -33.14
N VAL A 62 7.92 -26.46 -33.52
CA VAL A 62 8.52 -25.64 -34.58
C VAL A 62 9.04 -26.63 -35.63
N PRO A 63 8.70 -26.46 -36.93
CA PRO A 63 9.19 -27.35 -37.97
C PRO A 63 10.68 -27.14 -38.20
N ALA A 64 11.36 -28.25 -38.45
CA ALA A 64 12.81 -28.39 -38.59
C ALA A 64 13.43 -27.44 -39.63
N VAL A 65 14.58 -26.85 -39.27
CA VAL A 65 15.57 -26.36 -40.25
C VAL A 65 16.96 -26.86 -39.81
N PRO A 66 17.80 -27.39 -40.71
CA PRO A 66 18.96 -28.21 -40.36
C PRO A 66 20.18 -27.39 -39.93
N ALA A 67 20.97 -27.98 -39.05
CA ALA A 67 22.24 -27.49 -38.55
C ALA A 67 23.30 -27.31 -39.66
N GLY A 68 24.00 -26.17 -39.66
CA GLY A 68 25.23 -25.98 -40.43
C GLY A 68 25.76 -24.54 -40.44
N ALA A 69 27.06 -24.39 -40.16
CA ALA A 69 27.93 -23.20 -40.27
C ALA A 69 27.83 -22.13 -39.15
N VAL A 70 28.72 -22.10 -38.13
CA VAL A 70 30.16 -21.71 -38.07
C VAL A 70 30.41 -20.19 -37.95
N ALA A 71 30.92 -19.81 -36.76
CA ALA A 71 31.92 -18.80 -36.37
C ALA A 71 32.17 -17.49 -37.17
N VAL A 72 32.39 -16.38 -36.43
CA VAL A 72 33.64 -15.53 -36.39
C VAL A 72 33.37 -14.11 -35.81
N LEU A 73 34.16 -13.75 -34.76
CA LEU A 73 34.77 -12.44 -34.32
C LEU A 73 34.00 -11.09 -34.45
N LEU A 74 34.18 -10.06 -33.57
CA LEU A 74 35.44 -9.42 -33.16
C LEU A 74 35.24 -8.42 -31.98
N VAL A 75 36.29 -8.30 -31.16
CA VAL A 75 36.54 -7.38 -30.04
C VAL A 75 37.01 -6.00 -30.52
N VAL A 76 36.59 -4.92 -29.85
CA VAL A 76 37.36 -3.64 -29.77
C VAL A 76 37.37 -3.15 -28.32
N LEU A 77 38.55 -2.69 -27.91
CA LEU A 77 39.04 -2.42 -26.55
C LEU A 77 39.51 -0.95 -26.47
N ILE A 78 39.53 -0.40 -25.24
CA ILE A 78 40.26 0.81 -24.74
C ILE A 78 39.50 2.14 -24.97
N GLY A 79 39.31 3.07 -24.03
CA GLY A 79 39.91 3.48 -22.72
C GLY A 79 39.83 5.02 -22.70
N VAL A 80 39.55 5.77 -21.64
CA VAL A 80 40.31 6.06 -20.40
C VAL A 80 39.47 7.11 -19.62
N GLY A 81 39.48 7.09 -18.28
CA GLY A 81 38.99 8.24 -17.52
C GLY A 81 38.70 8.06 -16.03
N THR A 82 39.53 7.34 -15.26
CA THR A 82 39.51 7.42 -13.79
C THR A 82 40.11 8.76 -13.33
N VAL A 83 39.34 9.56 -12.59
CA VAL A 83 39.87 10.54 -11.62
C VAL A 83 39.21 10.27 -10.28
N ALA A 84 40.07 10.32 -9.27
CA ALA A 84 39.90 9.73 -7.95
C ALA A 84 39.07 10.56 -6.96
N LEU A 85 38.55 9.81 -5.99
CA LEU A 85 38.22 10.15 -4.61
C LEU A 85 39.18 11.19 -3.98
N SER A 86 38.65 12.18 -3.26
CA SER A 86 38.98 12.51 -1.85
C SER A 86 38.48 13.91 -1.45
N GLY A 87 37.97 14.05 -0.23
CA GLY A 87 37.74 15.37 0.38
C GLY A 87 36.73 15.39 1.53
N LEU A 88 37.15 14.99 2.73
CA LEU A 88 36.53 15.42 3.99
C LEU A 88 36.74 16.94 4.18
N GLY A 89 35.69 17.65 4.62
CA GLY A 89 35.82 18.74 5.59
C GLY A 89 35.51 20.18 5.14
N ARG A 90 34.42 20.71 5.73
CA ARG A 90 34.29 22.06 6.33
C ARG A 90 34.28 23.33 5.45
N HIS A 91 33.15 24.03 5.60
CA HIS A 91 32.88 25.48 5.46
C HIS A 91 32.77 26.11 4.07
N GLY A 92 31.60 26.72 3.81
CA GLY A 92 31.55 28.06 3.21
C GLY A 92 30.72 28.23 1.93
N GLY A 93 29.40 28.40 2.10
CA GLY A 93 28.65 29.48 1.42
C GLY A 93 28.05 29.24 0.02
N GLY A 94 26.72 29.47 -0.07
CA GLY A 94 26.01 29.90 -1.30
C GLY A 94 25.20 28.82 -2.00
N ALA A 95 24.07 28.38 -1.45
CA ALA A 95 22.73 28.92 -1.72
C ALA A 95 22.14 28.59 -3.12
N ASN A 96 21.23 27.60 -3.13
CA ASN A 96 19.95 27.64 -3.85
C ASN A 96 18.97 26.73 -3.10
N SER A 97 18.67 27.11 -1.86
CA SER A 97 17.49 26.64 -1.13
C SER A 97 16.28 27.34 -1.74
N SER A 98 15.35 26.58 -2.32
CA SER A 98 14.01 27.07 -2.63
C SER A 98 13.31 27.40 -1.32
N THR A 99 13.45 28.66 -0.89
CA THR A 99 12.70 29.26 0.20
C THR A 99 11.22 29.19 -0.16
N ALA A 100 10.44 28.57 0.75
CA ALA A 100 9.02 28.77 0.84
C ALA A 100 8.74 30.29 0.84
N GLY A 101 8.11 30.77 -0.22
CA GLY A 101 7.64 32.14 -0.29
C GLY A 101 6.56 32.33 0.77
N GLY A 102 6.89 33.07 1.83
CA GLY A 102 5.90 33.68 2.70
C GLY A 102 5.04 34.62 1.86
N ALA A 103 3.84 34.16 1.51
CA ALA A 103 2.80 35.04 1.00
C ALA A 103 2.19 35.77 2.20
N ASN A 104 2.21 37.09 2.13
CA ASN A 104 1.57 37.99 3.09
C ASN A 104 0.15 37.49 3.45
N LEU A 105 -0.05 37.18 4.73
CA LEU A 105 -1.36 36.92 5.32
C LEU A 105 -2.11 38.25 5.47
N SER A 106 -2.69 38.74 4.38
CA SER A 106 -3.83 39.64 4.49
C SER A 106 -5.02 38.82 4.97
N ALA A 107 -5.52 39.12 6.17
CA ALA A 107 -6.69 38.47 6.75
C ALA A 107 -7.89 38.55 5.78
N PRO A 108 -8.49 37.41 5.38
CA PRO A 108 -9.73 37.43 4.63
C PRO A 108 -10.93 37.66 5.55
N ASP A 109 -11.95 38.27 4.94
CA ASP A 109 -13.23 38.68 5.47
C ASP A 109 -14.00 37.58 6.26
N ALA A 110 -14.82 38.01 7.22
CA ALA A 110 -15.43 37.19 8.28
C ALA A 110 -16.58 36.24 7.84
N GLY A 111 -16.45 35.58 6.68
CA GLY A 111 -17.50 34.74 6.09
C GLY A 111 -17.07 33.44 5.40
N GLN A 112 -15.77 33.14 5.28
CA GLN A 112 -15.25 31.89 4.67
C GLN A 112 -14.29 31.17 5.63
N LEU A 113 -14.86 30.39 6.56
CA LEU A 113 -14.12 29.72 7.61
C LEU A 113 -13.39 28.46 7.08
N TYR A 114 -12.15 28.69 6.63
CA TYR A 114 -10.94 27.86 6.86
C TYR A 114 -10.74 26.51 6.16
N ALA A 115 -10.95 26.36 4.85
CA ALA A 115 -10.31 25.24 4.14
C ALA A 115 -8.90 25.63 3.70
N GLY A 116 -7.90 24.73 3.85
CA GLY A 116 -6.53 24.98 3.37
C GLY A 116 -6.45 25.26 1.86
N ASN A 117 -5.24 25.52 1.33
CA ASN A 117 -5.06 25.94 -0.07
C ASN A 117 -5.64 25.00 -1.15
N PHE A 118 -6.04 23.77 -0.81
CA PHE A 118 -6.73 22.86 -1.74
C PHE A 118 -8.26 22.96 -1.68
N GLY A 119 -8.83 23.83 -0.84
CA GLY A 119 -10.26 23.88 -0.57
C GLY A 119 -10.69 22.73 0.34
N ARG A 120 -11.98 22.38 0.32
CA ARG A 120 -12.49 21.27 1.14
C ARG A 120 -11.97 19.94 0.60
N VAL A 121 -11.67 19.02 1.51
CA VAL A 121 -11.10 17.71 1.20
C VAL A 121 -12.13 16.58 1.37
N PRO A 122 -12.02 15.46 0.63
CA PRO A 122 -12.90 14.31 0.78
C PRO A 122 -12.84 13.69 2.17
N THR A 123 -13.82 12.87 2.54
CA THR A 123 -13.78 12.10 3.81
C THR A 123 -13.11 10.74 3.58
N PRO A 124 -12.05 10.38 4.33
CA PRO A 124 -11.40 9.09 4.20
C PRO A 124 -12.33 7.94 4.63
N MET A 125 -12.18 6.81 3.97
CA MET A 125 -12.86 5.56 4.35
C MET A 125 -11.88 4.65 5.10
N PHE A 126 -12.28 4.19 6.28
CA PHE A 126 -11.47 3.31 7.13
C PHE A 126 -12.13 1.97 7.37
N ASN A 127 -11.32 0.92 7.49
CA ASN A 127 -11.78 -0.39 7.88
C ASN A 127 -11.64 -0.59 9.40
N ASN A 128 -12.49 0.08 10.18
CA ASN A 128 -12.48 0.00 11.65
C ASN A 128 -13.19 -1.26 12.21
N GLY A 129 -13.67 -2.16 11.35
CA GLY A 129 -14.28 -3.44 11.72
C GLY A 129 -15.75 -3.37 12.15
N ALA A 130 -16.60 -2.70 11.39
CA ALA A 130 -18.05 -2.73 11.61
C ALA A 130 -18.85 -2.85 10.29
N LYS A 131 -19.11 -4.11 9.87
CA LYS A 131 -20.38 -4.65 9.38
C LYS A 131 -20.16 -6.15 9.14
N SER A 132 -21.02 -6.95 9.76
CA SER A 132 -21.03 -8.42 9.77
C SER A 132 -20.70 -9.05 8.40
N SER A 133 -19.58 -9.76 8.33
CA SER A 133 -19.41 -10.84 7.35
C SER A 133 -18.76 -12.03 8.07
N THR A 134 -19.54 -13.09 8.23
CA THR A 134 -19.08 -14.40 8.69
C THR A 134 -18.14 -14.98 7.64
N SER A 135 -16.85 -14.97 7.91
CA SER A 135 -15.92 -15.91 7.30
C SER A 135 -14.85 -16.30 8.32
N ALA A 136 -14.73 -17.61 8.54
CA ALA A 136 -13.72 -18.20 9.41
C ALA A 136 -12.33 -17.93 8.84
N GLN A 137 -11.45 -17.32 9.62
CA GLN A 137 -10.05 -17.12 9.26
C GLN A 137 -9.20 -18.35 9.62
N PRO A 138 -8.29 -18.79 8.73
CA PRO A 138 -7.17 -19.65 9.09
C PRO A 138 -6.10 -18.87 9.87
N THR A 139 -5.47 -19.58 10.79
CA THR A 139 -4.44 -19.14 11.73
C THR A 139 -3.19 -18.61 11.04
N ALA A 140 -2.68 -17.46 11.46
CA ALA A 140 -1.29 -17.03 11.21
C ALA A 140 -0.74 -16.25 12.41
N VAL A 141 0.51 -16.57 12.76
CA VAL A 141 1.24 -16.23 13.98
C VAL A 141 2.31 -15.17 13.70
N GLN A 142 2.48 -14.24 14.65
CA GLN A 142 3.61 -13.31 14.88
C GLN A 142 3.97 -12.25 13.83
N GLY A 143 2.97 -11.48 13.45
CA GLY A 143 2.91 -10.02 13.60
C GLY A 143 1.49 -9.76 14.09
N ALA A 144 1.28 -9.02 15.20
CA ALA A 144 0.02 -9.09 15.93
C ALA A 144 -1.20 -8.96 15.00
N SER A 145 -1.89 -10.08 14.78
CA SER A 145 -2.94 -10.17 13.77
C SER A 145 -4.03 -9.16 14.08
N GLY A 146 -4.52 -8.46 13.06
CA GLY A 146 -5.57 -7.45 13.23
C GLY A 146 -6.89 -8.12 13.65
N TYR A 147 -7.55 -7.57 14.67
CA TYR A 147 -8.88 -8.05 15.06
C TYR A 147 -9.99 -7.27 14.34
N SER A 148 -10.79 -7.98 13.53
CA SER A 148 -11.91 -7.43 12.75
C SER A 148 -13.29 -7.66 13.36
N GLY A 149 -13.39 -8.40 14.48
CA GLY A 149 -14.66 -8.71 15.14
C GLY A 149 -15.23 -7.55 15.98
N PRO A 150 -16.44 -7.73 16.56
CA PRO A 150 -17.08 -6.74 17.41
C PRO A 150 -16.27 -6.51 18.68
N VAL A 151 -16.22 -5.25 19.15
CA VAL A 151 -15.45 -4.83 20.32
C VAL A 151 -16.19 -3.76 21.11
N GLN A 152 -16.01 -3.74 22.43
CA GLN A 152 -16.28 -2.58 23.26
C GLN A 152 -14.98 -1.81 23.48
N LEU A 153 -14.93 -0.53 23.13
CA LEU A 153 -13.72 0.27 23.21
C LEU A 153 -13.74 1.14 24.46
N THR A 154 -12.60 1.23 25.14
CA THR A 154 -12.35 2.18 26.23
C THR A 154 -11.00 2.84 26.00
N TRP A 155 -10.83 4.08 26.44
CA TRP A 155 -9.57 4.82 26.35
C TRP A 155 -8.89 4.88 27.72
N THR A 156 -7.61 4.53 27.77
CA THR A 156 -6.80 4.53 29.00
C THR A 156 -5.42 5.15 28.79
N GLY A 157 -5.11 5.57 27.57
CA GLY A 157 -3.83 6.20 27.23
C GLY A 157 -3.79 7.70 27.56
N LYS A 158 -2.66 8.32 27.20
CA LYS A 158 -2.52 9.78 27.12
C LYS A 158 -2.39 10.18 25.66
N PHE A 159 -3.09 11.22 25.26
CA PHE A 159 -3.05 11.74 23.90
C PHE A 159 -3.18 13.25 23.93
N ASP A 160 -2.09 13.93 24.24
CA ASP A 160 -2.04 15.38 24.35
C ASP A 160 -1.42 15.96 23.07
N LEU A 161 -2.27 16.44 22.15
CA LEU A 161 -1.80 17.09 20.92
C LEU A 161 -1.40 18.53 21.21
N THR A 162 -0.14 18.87 20.93
CA THR A 162 0.36 20.25 20.99
C THR A 162 0.19 21.02 19.68
N ILE A 163 -0.27 20.33 18.62
CA ILE A 163 -0.49 20.89 17.30
C ILE A 163 -1.99 21.08 17.04
N SER A 164 -2.34 22.18 16.35
CA SER A 164 -3.72 22.48 15.93
C SER A 164 -3.91 22.41 14.41
N THR A 165 -2.83 22.20 13.67
CA THR A 165 -2.82 22.05 12.21
C THR A 165 -1.90 20.92 11.80
N ALA A 166 -2.16 20.30 10.66
CA ALA A 166 -1.28 19.34 10.03
C ALA A 166 -1.36 19.47 8.49
N PRO A 167 -0.26 19.20 7.77
CA PRO A 167 -0.26 19.34 6.32
C PRO A 167 -1.10 18.23 5.68
N VAL A 168 -1.87 18.58 4.67
CA VAL A 168 -2.42 17.67 3.68
C VAL A 168 -1.49 17.71 2.48
N PHE A 169 -1.16 16.55 1.91
CA PHE A 169 -0.38 16.49 0.68
C PHE A 169 -1.26 16.07 -0.47
N ARG A 170 -1.14 16.74 -1.62
CA ARG A 170 -1.90 16.43 -2.84
C ARG A 170 -0.93 16.02 -3.94
N TYR A 171 -1.26 14.98 -4.68
CA TYR A 171 -0.60 14.65 -5.94
C TYR A 171 -1.60 14.51 -7.08
N ARG A 172 -1.14 14.72 -8.31
CA ARG A 172 -1.92 14.45 -9.52
C ARG A 172 -1.79 12.98 -9.90
N GLU A 173 -2.87 12.38 -10.39
CA GLU A 173 -2.80 10.98 -10.80
C GLU A 173 -1.76 10.77 -11.92
N PRO A 174 -0.86 9.78 -11.76
CA PRO A 174 0.17 9.51 -12.76
C PRO A 174 -0.45 9.03 -14.06
N SER A 175 0.05 9.59 -15.15
CA SER A 175 -0.31 9.27 -16.52
C SER A 175 0.46 8.05 -17.06
N THR A 176 0.00 7.51 -18.18
CA THR A 176 0.74 6.49 -18.93
C THR A 176 2.11 6.97 -19.38
N ASN A 177 2.26 8.26 -19.70
CA ASN A 177 3.54 8.84 -20.14
C ASN A 177 4.56 8.91 -19.00
N GLU A 178 4.13 9.31 -17.80
CA GLU A 178 4.98 9.31 -16.61
C GLU A 178 5.39 7.88 -16.24
N SER A 179 4.47 6.92 -16.37
CA SER A 179 4.77 5.49 -16.21
C SER A 179 5.80 4.99 -17.22
N ASP A 180 5.69 5.40 -18.50
CA ASP A 180 6.65 5.02 -19.54
C ASP A 180 8.03 5.65 -19.31
N GLN A 181 8.09 6.90 -18.85
CA GLN A 181 9.33 7.58 -18.50
C GLN A 181 10.01 6.90 -17.30
N PHE A 182 9.24 6.59 -16.26
CA PHE A 182 9.73 5.83 -15.11
C PHE A 182 10.29 4.46 -15.53
N ALA A 183 9.54 3.69 -16.33
CA ALA A 183 10.00 2.40 -16.81
C ALA A 183 11.25 2.50 -17.70
N SER A 184 11.31 3.50 -18.58
CA SER A 184 12.47 3.74 -19.45
C SER A 184 13.72 4.10 -18.65
N ALA A 185 13.58 4.87 -17.56
CA ALA A 185 14.70 5.20 -16.67
C ALA A 185 15.27 3.95 -15.96
N LEU A 186 14.46 2.89 -15.81
CA LEU A 186 14.89 1.60 -15.28
C LEU A 186 15.39 0.63 -16.37
N GLY A 187 15.35 1.03 -17.65
CA GLY A 187 15.74 0.18 -18.78
C GLY A 187 14.68 -0.83 -19.20
N ALA A 188 13.42 -0.68 -18.75
CA ALA A 188 12.31 -1.55 -19.13
C ALA A 188 11.51 -0.96 -20.30
N VAL A 189 11.08 -1.84 -21.22
CA VAL A 189 10.33 -1.47 -22.43
C VAL A 189 8.88 -1.91 -22.32
N LEU A 190 7.94 -1.06 -22.75
CA LEU A 190 6.50 -1.35 -22.73
C LEU A 190 6.19 -2.63 -23.53
N ARG A 191 5.41 -3.54 -22.92
CA ARG A 191 4.88 -4.74 -23.59
C ARG A 191 3.39 -4.61 -23.85
N THR A 192 2.64 -4.19 -22.85
CA THR A 192 1.17 -4.08 -22.92
C THR A 192 0.65 -3.15 -21.83
N ARG A 193 -0.60 -2.70 -21.97
CA ARG A 193 -1.33 -1.93 -20.95
C ARG A 193 -2.55 -2.74 -20.50
N PRO A 194 -2.37 -3.66 -19.54
CA PRO A 194 -3.49 -4.44 -19.03
C PRO A 194 -4.44 -3.54 -18.24
N ALA A 195 -5.71 -3.94 -18.15
CA ALA A 195 -6.71 -3.21 -17.36
C ALA A 195 -6.23 -3.05 -15.90
N GLY A 196 -6.46 -1.87 -15.33
CA GLY A 196 -6.04 -1.54 -13.97
C GLY A 196 -4.57 -1.13 -13.82
N PHE A 197 -3.73 -1.24 -14.85
CA PHE A 197 -2.34 -0.79 -14.83
C PHE A 197 -2.09 0.35 -15.82
N LEU A 198 -1.15 1.23 -15.47
CA LEU A 198 -0.64 2.25 -16.39
C LEU A 198 0.25 1.61 -17.47
N GLY A 199 0.95 0.53 -17.13
CA GLY A 199 1.69 -0.28 -18.09
C GLY A 199 2.32 -1.52 -17.48
N SER A 200 2.62 -2.48 -18.36
CA SER A 200 3.45 -3.64 -18.09
C SER A 200 4.66 -3.60 -19.03
N TYR A 201 5.84 -3.61 -18.44
CA TYR A 201 7.13 -3.39 -19.07
C TYR A 201 8.05 -4.58 -18.82
N GLN A 202 9.03 -4.77 -19.69
CA GLN A 202 9.98 -5.87 -19.60
C GLN A 202 11.40 -5.34 -19.73
N ALA A 203 12.27 -5.78 -18.82
CA ALA A 203 13.72 -5.67 -18.92
C ALA A 203 14.34 -7.03 -19.21
N SER A 204 15.68 -7.11 -19.25
CA SER A 204 16.44 -8.35 -19.48
C SER A 204 16.17 -9.44 -18.44
N ASP A 205 15.94 -9.04 -17.20
CA ASP A 205 15.98 -9.89 -16.02
C ASP A 205 14.82 -9.64 -15.05
N TYR A 206 13.90 -8.73 -15.37
CA TYR A 206 12.68 -8.53 -14.60
C TYR A 206 11.52 -8.04 -15.46
N THR A 207 10.31 -8.20 -14.93
CA THR A 207 9.09 -7.56 -15.45
C THR A 207 8.69 -6.45 -14.50
N LEU A 208 8.34 -5.28 -15.03
CA LEU A 208 7.87 -4.14 -14.26
C LEU A 208 6.39 -3.89 -14.55
N LYS A 209 5.57 -3.77 -13.52
CA LYS A 209 4.18 -3.31 -13.64
C LYS A 209 4.03 -1.99 -12.89
N VAL A 210 3.33 -1.04 -13.50
CA VAL A 210 3.05 0.26 -12.89
C VAL A 210 1.55 0.46 -12.81
N ARG A 211 1.06 0.89 -11.65
CA ARG A 211 -0.35 1.08 -11.33
C ARG A 211 -0.60 2.49 -10.83
N GLY A 212 -1.71 3.09 -11.23
CA GLY A 212 -2.21 4.34 -10.65
C GLY A 212 -2.82 4.13 -9.26
N THR A 213 -3.46 5.17 -8.74
CA THR A 213 -4.20 5.06 -7.46
C THR A 213 -5.36 4.08 -7.57
N VAL A 214 -5.49 3.18 -6.59
CA VAL A 214 -6.68 2.33 -6.42
C VAL A 214 -7.68 3.06 -5.53
N GLN A 215 -8.94 3.07 -5.94
CA GLN A 215 -10.00 3.79 -5.23
C GLN A 215 -10.54 3.02 -4.01
N SER A 216 -10.72 1.70 -4.14
CA SER A 216 -11.29 0.87 -3.06
C SER A 216 -10.74 -0.57 -3.09
N PRO A 217 -10.06 -1.02 -2.02
CA PRO A 217 -9.55 -0.19 -0.94
C PRO A 217 -8.51 0.82 -1.46
N PRO A 218 -8.48 2.06 -0.92
CA PRO A 218 -7.46 3.05 -1.25
C PRO A 218 -6.03 2.47 -1.23
N SER A 219 -5.29 2.65 -2.31
CA SER A 219 -3.85 2.33 -2.37
C SER A 219 -3.11 3.27 -3.31
N SER A 220 -1.94 3.71 -2.90
CA SER A 220 -1.12 4.68 -3.64
C SER A 220 -0.74 4.15 -5.02
N PRO A 221 -0.41 5.05 -5.97
CA PRO A 221 0.21 4.63 -7.21
C PRO A 221 1.52 3.92 -6.88
N ALA A 222 1.76 2.81 -7.55
CA ALA A 222 2.80 1.88 -7.17
C ALA A 222 3.45 1.25 -8.40
N TYR A 223 4.69 0.85 -8.23
CA TYR A 223 5.40 -0.02 -9.16
C TYR A 223 5.67 -1.38 -8.51
N PHE A 224 5.80 -2.40 -9.35
CA PHE A 224 6.08 -3.78 -8.95
C PHE A 224 7.12 -4.36 -9.91
N ILE A 225 8.28 -4.72 -9.38
CA ILE A 225 9.35 -5.41 -10.10
C ILE A 225 9.30 -6.88 -9.71
N PHE A 226 8.98 -7.71 -10.68
CA PHE A 226 9.01 -9.16 -10.56
C PHE A 226 10.32 -9.65 -11.16
N SER A 227 11.24 -10.05 -10.30
CA SER A 227 12.53 -10.59 -10.72
C SER A 227 12.32 -11.90 -11.45
N SER A 228 12.98 -12.07 -12.59
CA SER A 228 13.03 -13.36 -13.26
C SER A 228 14.15 -14.22 -12.68
N LEU A 229 14.19 -15.51 -13.05
CA LEU A 229 15.25 -16.42 -12.62
C LEU A 229 16.65 -16.02 -13.14
N SER A 230 16.73 -15.18 -14.18
CA SER A 230 18.00 -14.67 -14.69
C SER A 230 18.55 -13.48 -13.91
N MET A 231 17.76 -12.82 -13.04
CA MET A 231 18.26 -11.73 -12.19
C MET A 231 19.29 -12.28 -11.22
N PRO A 232 20.56 -11.82 -11.24
CA PRO A 232 21.60 -12.38 -10.40
C PRO A 232 21.28 -12.19 -8.90
N PRO A 233 21.78 -13.10 -8.03
CA PRO A 233 21.75 -12.84 -6.60
C PRO A 233 22.57 -11.61 -6.25
N VAL A 234 22.22 -10.95 -5.14
CA VAL A 234 23.02 -9.88 -4.57
C VAL A 234 24.14 -10.50 -3.74
N GLU A 235 25.35 -10.49 -4.28
CA GLU A 235 26.53 -11.08 -3.64
C GLU A 235 27.22 -10.04 -2.74
N ALA A 236 26.91 -10.08 -1.45
CA ALA A 236 27.56 -9.27 -0.42
C ALA A 236 27.81 -10.12 0.84
N ALA A 237 29.05 -10.61 0.99
CA ALA A 237 29.43 -11.48 2.10
C ALA A 237 29.18 -10.79 3.46
N GLY A 238 28.40 -11.45 4.33
CA GLY A 238 28.06 -10.94 5.66
C GLY A 238 26.98 -9.85 5.69
N ALA A 239 26.36 -9.52 4.55
CA ALA A 239 25.30 -8.53 4.47
C ALA A 239 24.01 -8.98 5.18
N THR A 240 23.36 -8.05 5.86
CA THR A 240 22.02 -8.26 6.41
C THR A 240 20.96 -8.22 5.29
N PRO A 241 19.73 -8.72 5.51
CA PRO A 241 18.65 -8.57 4.53
C PRO A 241 18.41 -7.10 4.12
N GLN A 242 18.55 -6.17 5.07
CA GLN A 242 18.43 -4.74 4.76
C GLN A 242 19.53 -4.28 3.80
N ASP A 243 20.79 -4.67 4.04
CA ASP A 243 21.91 -4.30 3.16
C ASP A 243 21.71 -4.84 1.73
N LEU A 244 21.21 -6.08 1.60
CA LEU A 244 20.91 -6.69 0.30
C LEU A 244 19.80 -5.94 -0.43
N ALA A 245 18.74 -5.52 0.28
CA ALA A 245 17.68 -4.69 -0.28
C ALA A 245 18.22 -3.30 -0.68
N ASP A 246 19.04 -2.66 0.14
CA ASP A 246 19.66 -1.36 -0.15
C ASP A 246 20.54 -1.41 -1.40
N ILE A 247 21.35 -2.47 -1.56
CA ILE A 247 22.18 -2.69 -2.75
C ILE A 247 21.30 -2.87 -3.98
N PHE A 248 20.28 -3.72 -3.91
CA PHE A 248 19.33 -3.93 -5.02
C PHE A 248 18.67 -2.61 -5.43
N LEU A 249 18.16 -1.84 -4.47
CA LEU A 249 17.51 -0.55 -4.73
C LEU A 249 18.48 0.47 -5.31
N ALA A 250 19.73 0.52 -4.84
CA ALA A 250 20.77 1.39 -5.38
C ALA A 250 21.11 1.04 -6.83
N GLN A 251 21.31 -0.24 -7.13
CA GLN A 251 21.60 -0.73 -8.49
C GLN A 251 20.50 -0.39 -9.49
N HIS A 252 19.26 -0.32 -9.04
CA HIS A 252 18.11 0.01 -9.86
C HIS A 252 17.68 1.49 -9.75
N SER A 253 18.42 2.35 -9.04
CA SER A 253 18.05 3.76 -8.80
C SER A 253 16.65 3.95 -8.17
N LEU A 254 16.26 3.02 -7.28
CA LEU A 254 14.95 2.95 -6.62
C LEU A 254 14.99 3.33 -5.14
N GLN A 255 16.11 3.86 -4.65
CA GLN A 255 16.23 4.26 -3.25
C GLN A 255 15.15 5.31 -2.89
N PRO A 256 14.42 5.13 -1.78
CA PRO A 256 13.40 6.08 -1.36
C PRO A 256 13.95 7.50 -1.23
N GLN A 257 13.27 8.47 -1.86
CA GLN A 257 13.59 9.90 -1.79
C GLN A 257 12.77 10.65 -0.70
N TRP A 258 12.08 9.89 0.15
CA TRP A 258 11.20 10.38 1.23
C TRP A 258 11.70 9.87 2.58
N SER A 259 11.30 10.50 3.70
CA SER A 259 11.69 10.04 5.04
C SER A 259 11.10 8.65 5.34
N TYR A 260 11.88 7.74 5.94
CA TYR A 260 11.44 6.38 6.25
C TYR A 260 12.11 5.78 7.48
N THR A 261 11.52 4.70 7.98
CA THR A 261 12.19 3.71 8.83
C THR A 261 12.17 2.35 8.16
N VAL A 262 13.09 1.46 8.55
CA VAL A 262 13.15 0.10 7.99
C VAL A 262 12.60 -0.90 9.01
N ALA A 263 11.74 -1.81 8.55
CA ALA A 263 11.26 -2.96 9.30
C ALA A 263 11.59 -4.23 8.50
N VAL A 264 12.28 -5.18 9.15
CA VAL A 264 12.64 -6.47 8.55
C VAL A 264 11.80 -7.57 9.18
N ASP A 265 11.05 -8.29 8.34
CA ASP A 265 10.27 -9.46 8.73
C ASP A 265 10.93 -10.72 8.15
N SER A 266 11.58 -11.47 9.03
CA SER A 266 12.28 -12.72 8.71
C SER A 266 11.55 -13.96 9.24
N SER A 267 10.27 -13.81 9.60
CA SER A 267 9.46 -14.92 10.14
C SER A 267 9.12 -15.99 9.10
N SER A 268 9.23 -15.66 7.81
CA SER A 268 9.01 -16.56 6.68
C SER A 268 9.99 -16.30 5.54
N ASP A 269 10.09 -17.25 4.61
CA ASP A 269 10.69 -17.05 3.28
C ASP A 269 9.55 -16.73 2.27
N PRO A 270 9.63 -15.64 1.49
CA PRO A 270 10.71 -14.65 1.45
C PRO A 270 10.78 -13.75 2.70
N VAL A 271 12.00 -13.33 3.04
CA VAL A 271 12.27 -12.27 4.03
C VAL A 271 11.81 -10.95 3.45
N LYS A 272 11.07 -10.16 4.22
CA LYS A 272 10.51 -8.88 3.76
C LYS A 272 11.23 -7.71 4.39
N VAL A 273 11.80 -6.84 3.56
CA VAL A 273 12.41 -5.58 4.00
C VAL A 273 11.49 -4.43 3.61
N ARG A 274 10.87 -3.79 4.61
CA ARG A 274 9.91 -2.70 4.42
C ARG A 274 10.50 -1.36 4.82
N TYR A 275 10.58 -0.45 3.86
CA TYR A 275 10.87 0.96 4.06
C TYR A 275 9.52 1.67 4.27
N GLN A 276 9.18 1.94 5.52
CA GLN A 276 7.90 2.52 5.92
C GLN A 276 7.95 4.03 5.74
N ARG A 277 7.10 4.58 4.86
CA ARG A 277 7.12 6.01 4.54
C ARG A 277 6.64 6.84 5.73
N GLN A 278 7.29 7.99 5.90
CA GLN A 278 6.93 9.01 6.87
C GLN A 278 6.74 10.37 6.18
N PHE A 279 5.78 11.13 6.68
CA PHE A 279 5.61 12.54 6.41
C PHE A 279 6.07 13.36 7.61
N GLN A 280 6.55 14.57 7.36
CA GLN A 280 6.91 15.51 8.42
C GLN A 280 5.69 16.38 8.74
N ALA A 281 5.20 16.31 9.98
CA ALA A 281 4.16 17.17 10.51
C ALA A 281 4.81 18.21 11.45
N PRO A 282 4.83 19.51 11.08
CA PRO A 282 5.42 20.56 11.91
C PRO A 282 4.87 20.55 13.34
N GLY A 283 5.74 20.60 14.34
CA GLY A 283 5.36 20.57 15.77
C GLY A 283 5.01 19.18 16.34
N TYR A 284 4.86 18.15 15.50
CA TYR A 284 4.67 16.76 15.92
C TYR A 284 5.89 15.88 15.62
N GLY A 285 6.48 16.04 14.42
CA GLY A 285 7.60 15.23 13.93
C GLY A 285 7.16 14.27 12.81
N ALA A 286 7.80 13.11 12.73
CA ALA A 286 7.53 12.12 11.69
C ALA A 286 6.23 11.33 11.97
N ALA A 287 5.35 11.26 10.98
CA ALA A 287 4.08 10.52 11.00
C ALA A 287 4.07 9.48 9.88
N TYR A 288 3.74 8.23 10.19
CA TYR A 288 3.77 7.13 9.23
C TYR A 288 2.63 7.19 8.21
N LEU A 289 2.92 6.80 6.98
CA LEU A 289 1.88 6.43 6.00
C LEU A 289 1.34 5.04 6.33
N VAL A 290 0.02 4.93 6.48
CA VAL A 290 -0.68 3.68 6.80
C VAL A 290 -1.83 3.40 5.84
N ASP A 291 -2.14 2.12 5.65
CA ASP A 291 -3.27 1.67 4.83
C ASP A 291 -4.60 1.82 5.58
N VAL A 292 -5.70 1.38 4.96
CA VAL A 292 -7.04 1.43 5.56
C VAL A 292 -7.21 0.59 6.84
N ASN A 293 -6.25 -0.26 7.16
CA ASN A 293 -6.21 -1.11 8.36
C ASN A 293 -5.23 -0.58 9.42
N GLY A 294 -4.51 0.51 9.12
CA GLY A 294 -3.47 1.07 9.99
C GLY A 294 -2.12 0.36 9.88
N GLU A 295 -1.90 -0.45 8.84
CA GLU A 295 -0.60 -1.06 8.57
C GLU A 295 0.32 -0.07 7.85
N ARG A 296 1.54 0.09 8.36
CA ARG A 296 2.54 1.01 7.81
C ARG A 296 3.09 0.46 6.51
N TYR A 297 3.16 1.27 5.47
CA TYR A 297 3.65 0.85 4.15
C TYR A 297 4.52 1.91 3.47
N GLY A 298 5.14 1.50 2.36
CA GLY A 298 6.00 2.36 1.55
C GLY A 298 6.61 1.54 0.42
N LEU A 299 7.87 1.16 0.59
CA LEU A 299 8.59 0.25 -0.32
C LEU A 299 8.86 -1.07 0.39
N GLU A 300 8.64 -2.20 -0.27
CA GLU A 300 8.91 -3.56 0.21
C GLU A 300 9.82 -4.28 -0.80
N VAL A 301 10.90 -4.89 -0.31
CA VAL A 301 11.74 -5.83 -1.07
C VAL A 301 11.62 -7.19 -0.41
N ASP A 302 11.12 -8.15 -1.17
CA ASP A 302 11.06 -9.56 -0.79
C ASP A 302 12.35 -10.24 -1.28
N LEU A 303 13.06 -10.87 -0.34
CA LEU A 303 14.32 -11.57 -0.55
C LEU A 303 14.12 -13.06 -0.29
N SER A 304 14.39 -13.90 -1.28
CA SER A 304 14.55 -15.34 -1.07
C SER A 304 16.05 -15.65 -1.06
N ALA A 305 16.56 -16.08 0.09
CA ALA A 305 17.99 -16.08 0.38
C ALA A 305 18.63 -14.71 0.08
N ASN A 306 19.57 -14.63 -0.87
CA ASN A 306 20.24 -13.40 -1.29
C ASN A 306 19.68 -12.82 -2.61
N ARG A 307 18.50 -13.27 -3.05
CA ARG A 307 17.91 -12.85 -4.32
C ARG A 307 16.63 -12.04 -4.11
N PRO A 308 16.55 -10.81 -4.65
CA PRO A 308 15.29 -10.08 -4.77
C PRO A 308 14.32 -10.86 -5.66
N VAL A 309 13.13 -11.18 -5.14
CA VAL A 309 12.08 -11.89 -5.91
C VAL A 309 10.95 -10.94 -6.32
N LEU A 310 10.63 -9.98 -5.45
CA LEU A 310 9.64 -8.94 -5.68
C LEU A 310 10.13 -7.67 -5.02
N ALA A 311 10.08 -6.56 -5.74
CA ALA A 311 10.14 -5.24 -5.12
C ALA A 311 8.89 -4.47 -5.48
N SER A 312 8.25 -3.88 -4.48
CA SER A 312 7.08 -3.01 -4.67
C SER A 312 7.31 -1.69 -3.98
N GLY A 313 6.95 -0.59 -4.61
CA GLY A 313 7.19 0.73 -4.04
C GLY A 313 6.21 1.77 -4.55
N LEU A 314 6.17 2.91 -3.87
CA LEU A 314 5.38 4.05 -4.29
C LEU A 314 5.94 4.63 -5.58
N LEU A 315 5.08 4.86 -6.56
CA LEU A 315 5.48 5.55 -7.78
C LEU A 315 5.89 6.99 -7.42
N PRO A 316 7.06 7.48 -7.88
CA PRO A 316 7.45 8.87 -7.65
C PRO A 316 6.43 9.82 -8.27
N VAL A 317 5.84 10.68 -7.45
CA VAL A 317 4.89 11.73 -7.87
C VAL A 317 5.23 13.02 -7.15
N SER A 318 5.04 14.15 -7.81
CA SER A 318 5.14 15.47 -7.18
C SER A 318 4.01 15.64 -6.18
N ILE A 319 4.36 16.12 -4.98
CA ILE A 319 3.41 16.39 -3.90
C ILE A 319 3.41 17.88 -3.56
N ASP A 320 2.23 18.48 -3.55
CA ASP A 320 2.00 19.82 -3.00
C ASP A 320 1.54 19.68 -1.54
N GLY A 321 1.84 20.65 -0.67
CA GLY A 321 1.39 20.67 0.72
C GLY A 321 0.51 21.89 1.04
N ALA A 322 -0.48 21.70 1.91
CA ALA A 322 -1.28 22.78 2.49
C ALA A 322 -1.70 22.42 3.91
N ASP A 323 -1.65 23.38 4.84
CA ASP A 323 -2.03 23.13 6.23
C ASP A 323 -3.55 23.19 6.43
N TYR A 324 -4.06 22.21 7.17
CA TYR A 324 -5.47 22.11 7.57
C TYR A 324 -5.57 22.07 9.08
N LYS A 325 -6.62 22.69 9.63
CA LYS A 325 -6.94 22.56 11.06
C LYS A 325 -7.32 21.11 11.35
N ILE A 326 -6.84 20.58 12.47
CA ILE A 326 -7.19 19.25 12.96
C ILE A 326 -8.08 19.33 14.21
N VAL A 327 -8.84 18.27 14.47
CA VAL A 327 -9.69 18.14 15.65
C VAL A 327 -8.84 18.06 16.92
N SER A 328 -9.45 18.39 18.07
CA SER A 328 -8.79 18.27 19.36
C SER A 328 -8.54 16.81 19.74
N SER A 329 -7.66 16.58 20.72
CA SER A 329 -7.46 15.26 21.31
C SER A 329 -8.74 14.63 21.84
N ASP A 330 -9.57 15.40 22.55
CA ASP A 330 -10.81 14.92 23.16
C ASP A 330 -11.83 14.51 22.08
N ASP A 331 -11.97 15.32 21.03
CA ASP A 331 -12.84 15.01 19.90
C ASP A 331 -12.39 13.73 19.18
N ALA A 332 -11.08 13.57 18.98
CA ALA A 332 -10.50 12.38 18.35
C ALA A 332 -10.74 11.13 19.18
N ILE A 333 -10.58 11.20 20.51
CA ILE A 333 -10.86 10.10 21.44
C ILE A 333 -12.35 9.73 21.39
N HIS A 334 -13.24 10.73 21.48
CA HIS A 334 -14.68 10.49 21.39
C HIS A 334 -15.08 9.83 20.07
N ALA A 335 -14.52 10.28 18.95
CA ALA A 335 -14.76 9.68 17.64
C ALA A 335 -14.21 8.23 17.56
N ALA A 336 -13.06 7.94 18.16
CA ALA A 336 -12.53 6.58 18.20
C ALA A 336 -13.44 5.63 19.01
N LEU A 337 -13.93 6.08 20.16
CA LEU A 337 -14.80 5.28 21.03
C LEU A 337 -16.18 5.02 20.42
N ALA A 338 -16.65 5.90 19.52
CA ALA A 338 -17.89 5.72 18.77
C ALA A 338 -17.87 4.50 17.83
N PHE A 339 -16.70 3.91 17.54
CA PHE A 339 -16.60 2.65 16.80
C PHE A 339 -16.86 1.40 17.67
N SER A 340 -17.20 1.56 18.94
CA SER A 340 -17.66 0.45 19.78
C SER A 340 -18.90 -0.20 19.18
N SER A 341 -18.96 -1.52 19.25
CA SER A 341 -20.14 -2.27 18.84
C SER A 341 -21.32 -1.92 19.76
N PRO A 342 -22.55 -1.81 19.24
CA PRO A 342 -23.71 -1.58 20.09
C PRO A 342 -23.87 -2.74 21.07
N ALA A 343 -24.25 -2.44 22.32
CA ALA A 343 -24.54 -3.47 23.30
C ALA A 343 -25.71 -4.33 22.81
N GLN A 344 -25.49 -5.63 22.62
CA GLN A 344 -26.56 -6.56 22.28
C GLN A 344 -27.17 -7.13 23.56
N PRO A 345 -28.49 -6.97 23.79
CA PRO A 345 -29.17 -7.65 24.87
C PRO A 345 -29.19 -9.15 24.56
N ALA A 346 -28.45 -9.94 25.36
CA ALA A 346 -28.36 -11.41 25.28
C ALA A 346 -27.54 -12.02 24.12
N ALA A 347 -26.34 -11.51 23.84
CA ALA A 347 -25.38 -12.27 23.03
C ALA A 347 -24.88 -13.52 23.80
N ALA A 348 -24.90 -14.69 23.16
CA ALA A 348 -24.41 -15.95 23.74
C ALA A 348 -22.91 -15.92 24.09
N THR A 349 -22.16 -14.99 23.48
CA THR A 349 -20.76 -14.70 23.77
C THR A 349 -20.58 -13.22 24.09
N PRO A 350 -19.92 -12.86 25.21
CA PRO A 350 -19.67 -11.47 25.54
C PRO A 350 -18.77 -10.80 24.49
N ILE A 351 -19.12 -9.57 24.12
CA ILE A 351 -18.29 -8.77 23.21
C ILE A 351 -16.97 -8.44 23.93
N PRO A 352 -15.80 -8.74 23.34
CA PRO A 352 -14.53 -8.48 23.99
C PRO A 352 -14.32 -6.97 24.20
N SER A 353 -13.82 -6.60 25.39
CA SER A 353 -13.41 -5.23 25.69
C SER A 353 -11.97 -5.00 25.25
N VAL A 354 -11.72 -3.87 24.59
CA VAL A 354 -10.38 -3.42 24.22
C VAL A 354 -10.09 -2.10 24.92
N GLN A 355 -8.96 -2.06 25.63
CA GLN A 355 -8.40 -0.82 26.15
C GLN A 355 -7.46 -0.25 25.09
N LEU A 356 -7.91 0.81 24.42
CA LEU A 356 -7.06 1.65 23.59
C LEU A 356 -6.14 2.44 24.54
N ASN A 357 -4.83 2.36 24.30
CA ASN A 357 -3.82 2.96 25.17
C ASN A 357 -2.67 3.64 24.41
N GLN A 358 -2.68 3.54 23.07
CA GLN A 358 -1.75 4.22 22.19
C GLN A 358 -2.53 5.06 21.18
N ALA A 359 -2.02 6.24 20.87
CA ALA A 359 -2.53 7.12 19.83
C ALA A 359 -1.36 7.79 19.12
N GLU A 360 -1.39 7.82 17.79
CA GLU A 360 -0.39 8.52 16.97
C GLU A 360 -1.04 9.24 15.77
N LEU A 361 -0.45 10.36 15.36
CA LEU A 361 -0.74 10.97 14.06
C LEU A 361 -0.11 10.11 12.95
N VAL A 362 -0.91 9.77 11.96
CA VAL A 362 -0.54 9.01 10.77
C VAL A 362 -1.06 9.72 9.52
N TYR A 363 -0.61 9.28 8.35
CA TYR A 363 -1.12 9.69 7.06
C TYR A 363 -1.83 8.54 6.36
N VAL A 364 -2.94 8.85 5.70
CA VAL A 364 -3.75 7.90 4.94
C VAL A 364 -3.98 8.42 3.54
N LEU A 365 -4.17 7.51 2.59
CA LEU A 365 -4.52 7.88 1.23
C LEU A 365 -6.04 8.12 1.11
N VAL A 366 -6.41 9.24 0.50
CA VAL A 366 -7.79 9.60 0.18
C VAL A 366 -7.91 9.91 -1.32
N PRO A 367 -8.43 8.96 -2.11
CA PRO A 367 -8.62 9.16 -3.55
C PRO A 367 -9.66 10.23 -3.87
N ALA A 368 -9.38 11.08 -4.88
CA ALA A 368 -10.25 12.22 -5.26
C ALA A 368 -10.42 12.36 -6.78
N GLY A 369 -10.40 11.25 -7.52
CA GLY A 369 -10.56 11.22 -8.97
C GLY A 369 -9.25 11.48 -9.73
N ASN A 370 -9.06 12.69 -10.27
CA ASN A 370 -7.87 13.05 -11.07
C ASN A 370 -6.66 13.50 -10.22
N HIS A 371 -6.85 13.54 -8.91
CA HIS A 371 -5.83 13.76 -7.90
C HIS A 371 -6.19 12.92 -6.69
N SER A 372 -5.26 12.81 -5.76
CA SER A 372 -5.48 12.15 -4.48
C SER A 372 -4.70 12.86 -3.38
N PHE A 373 -5.11 12.62 -2.15
CA PHE A 373 -4.54 13.25 -0.98
C PHE A 373 -3.88 12.23 -0.07
N TYR A 374 -2.74 12.59 0.52
CA TYR A 374 -2.32 12.03 1.79
C TYR A 374 -2.81 12.96 2.89
N GLU A 375 -3.80 12.49 3.66
CA GLU A 375 -4.42 13.26 4.73
C GLU A 375 -3.95 12.77 6.11
N PRO A 376 -3.84 13.67 7.09
CA PRO A 376 -3.62 13.28 8.47
C PRO A 376 -4.83 12.54 9.05
N ALA A 377 -4.55 11.49 9.81
CA ALA A 377 -5.50 10.73 10.61
C ALA A 377 -4.88 10.42 11.98
N PHE A 378 -5.72 10.14 12.97
CA PHE A 378 -5.29 9.62 14.26
C PHE A 378 -5.53 8.12 14.31
N MET A 379 -4.47 7.37 14.65
CA MET A 379 -4.56 5.93 14.84
C MET A 379 -4.52 5.61 16.32
N PHE A 380 -5.64 5.12 16.84
CA PHE A 380 -5.73 4.58 18.18
C PHE A 380 -5.51 3.07 18.15
N SER A 381 -4.73 2.55 19.09
CA SER A 381 -4.52 1.11 19.19
C SER A 381 -4.49 0.58 20.61
N GLY A 382 -4.80 -0.71 20.71
CA GLY A 382 -4.84 -1.47 21.95
C GLY A 382 -4.71 -2.96 21.65
N LYS A 383 -4.34 -3.73 22.67
CA LYS A 383 -4.23 -5.20 22.56
C LYS A 383 -5.46 -5.85 23.19
N LEU A 384 -5.86 -6.99 22.63
CA LEU A 384 -6.90 -7.84 23.20
C LEU A 384 -6.51 -9.31 23.06
N GLN A 385 -7.04 -10.14 23.95
CA GLN A 385 -6.91 -11.58 23.86
C GLN A 385 -8.25 -12.20 23.47
N VAL A 386 -8.24 -13.01 22.41
CA VAL A 386 -9.39 -13.78 21.96
C VAL A 386 -8.92 -15.22 21.74
N ASN A 387 -9.58 -16.19 22.38
CA ASN A 387 -9.24 -17.62 22.29
C ASN A 387 -7.75 -17.92 22.56
N GLY A 388 -7.14 -17.24 23.53
CA GLY A 388 -5.73 -17.42 23.89
C GLY A 388 -4.72 -16.78 22.92
N GLN A 389 -5.18 -16.13 21.85
CA GLN A 389 -4.31 -15.37 20.93
C GLN A 389 -4.40 -13.88 21.21
N THR A 390 -3.25 -13.20 21.13
CA THR A 390 -3.17 -11.74 21.29
C THR A 390 -3.29 -11.07 19.93
N TYR A 391 -4.28 -10.20 19.81
CA TYR A 391 -4.52 -9.38 18.63
C TYR A 391 -4.24 -7.91 18.95
N VAL A 392 -4.00 -7.12 17.90
CA VAL A 392 -4.01 -5.65 17.99
C VAL A 392 -5.28 -5.14 17.31
N LYS A 393 -6.02 -4.30 18.03
CA LYS A 393 -7.10 -3.53 17.44
C LYS A 393 -6.56 -2.14 17.12
N ARG A 394 -6.80 -1.69 15.89
CA ARG A 394 -6.51 -0.32 15.45
C ARG A 394 -7.81 0.34 15.03
N ILE A 395 -7.93 1.64 15.31
CA ILE A 395 -9.05 2.50 14.93
C ILE A 395 -8.45 3.76 14.31
N LEU A 396 -8.80 4.02 13.06
CA LEU A 396 -8.43 5.24 12.36
C LEU A 396 -9.57 6.26 12.44
N VAL A 397 -9.22 7.49 12.81
CA VAL A 397 -10.14 8.63 12.88
C VAL A 397 -9.59 9.73 11.97
N PRO A 398 -10.41 10.39 11.13
CA PRO A 398 -9.93 11.48 10.31
C PRO A 398 -9.47 12.64 11.20
N ALA A 399 -8.27 13.19 10.97
CA ALA A 399 -7.76 14.27 11.84
C ALA A 399 -8.29 15.65 11.43
N ILE A 400 -8.52 15.90 10.14
CA ILE A 400 -8.98 17.21 9.65
C ILE A 400 -10.37 17.54 10.19
N ASP A 401 -10.53 18.77 10.69
CA ASP A 401 -11.78 19.32 11.22
C ASP A 401 -12.94 19.10 10.22
N PRO A 402 -14.09 18.53 10.66
CA PRO A 402 -15.22 18.24 9.78
C PRO A 402 -15.73 19.43 8.97
N SER A 403 -15.57 20.66 9.47
CA SER A 403 -15.95 21.89 8.74
C SER A 403 -15.18 22.10 7.43
N GLN A 404 -14.01 21.46 7.28
CA GLN A 404 -13.14 21.52 6.11
C GLN A 404 -13.37 20.36 5.13
N ARG A 405 -14.37 19.51 5.38
CA ARG A 405 -14.66 18.36 4.53
C ARG A 405 -15.79 18.64 3.54
N THR A 406 -15.75 17.93 2.42
CA THR A 406 -16.91 17.83 1.54
C THR A 406 -18.02 17.05 2.25
N PRO A 407 -19.29 17.48 2.14
CA PRO A 407 -20.43 16.78 2.72
C PRO A 407 -20.55 15.32 2.31
#